data_AF-A0A662YFT9-F1
#
_entry.id   AF-A0A662YFT9-F1
#
_cell.length_a   1.000
_cell.length_b   1.000
_cell.length_c   1.000
_cell.angle_alpha   90.00
_cell.angle_beta   90.00
_cell.angle_gamma   90.00
#
_symmetry.space_group_name_H-M   'P 1'
#
loop_
_entity.id
_entity.type
_entity.pdbx_description
1 polymer ?
#
loop_
_entity_poly.entity_id
_entity_poly.type
_entity_poly.pdbx_seq_one_letter_code
_entity_poly.pdbx_strand_id
1 'polypeptide(L)'
;MAGREDCVDVDGGETWEDWVDDATATSFDCVFCAAKFPAEAPLHTHLQEAHAFSLQHEITSRKLDTYGTIQLVNFLRQMTLDDVPVDRVKQTLASEGVRAFQKDAFLKPVVADDPLLYCLESADSDSSDDEDERHADEEEKGEHVVQTAPSTAGDDASALIAKLQRENQELKQQMNKYSKLVRDFVVDGESAAPVEDAADNDTYYFDSYSHVGIHREMITDRIRTDGYRNAIL
;
A
#
# COMPACT_ATOMS: atom_id res chain seq x y z
N MET A 1 50.04 -33.02 19.52
CA MET A 1 50.01 -31.80 18.71
C MET A 1 48.55 -31.49 18.44
N ALA A 2 48.03 -30.42 19.04
CA ALA A 2 46.65 -29.99 18.90
C ALA A 2 46.48 -29.35 17.50
N GLY A 3 45.63 -29.94 16.67
CA GLY A 3 45.14 -29.31 15.44
C GLY A 3 43.88 -28.53 15.80
N ARG A 4 44.01 -27.20 15.89
CA ARG A 4 42.88 -26.28 15.88
C ARG A 4 42.33 -26.26 14.46
N GLU A 5 41.11 -26.75 14.27
CA GLU A 5 40.34 -26.48 13.07
C GLU A 5 39.66 -25.12 13.30
N ASP A 6 40.17 -24.09 12.63
CA ASP A 6 39.53 -22.78 12.58
C ASP A 6 38.24 -22.92 11.77
N CYS A 7 37.12 -22.93 12.48
CA CYS A 7 35.79 -22.73 11.92
C CYS A 7 35.70 -21.28 11.42
N VAL A 8 35.90 -21.10 10.11
CA VAL A 8 35.54 -19.87 9.40
C VAL A 8 34.03 -19.83 9.26
N ASP A 9 33.38 -19.05 10.12
CA ASP A 9 32.01 -18.56 9.94
C ASP A 9 31.96 -17.73 8.64
N VAL A 10 31.49 -18.35 7.56
CA VAL A 10 31.00 -17.62 6.39
C VAL A 10 29.51 -17.41 6.62
N ASP A 11 29.18 -16.39 7.41
CA ASP A 11 27.84 -15.80 7.47
C ASP A 11 27.64 -15.00 6.17
N GLY A 12 27.38 -15.74 5.09
CA GLY A 12 26.91 -15.18 3.83
C GLY A 12 25.40 -14.97 3.91
N GLY A 13 24.99 -13.96 4.67
CA GLY A 13 23.61 -13.51 4.70
C GLY A 13 23.22 -13.01 3.33
N GLU A 14 22.58 -13.86 2.53
CA GLU A 14 21.89 -13.47 1.30
C GLU A 14 20.76 -12.52 1.70
N THR A 15 21.06 -11.23 1.73
CA THR A 15 20.07 -10.19 1.96
C THR A 15 19.19 -10.09 0.72
N TRP A 16 17.91 -9.81 0.91
CA TRP A 16 16.95 -9.52 -0.17
C TRP A 16 17.38 -8.36 -1.09
N GLU A 17 18.51 -7.69 -0.77
CA GLU A 17 19.15 -6.64 -1.54
C GLU A 17 19.98 -7.15 -2.74
N ASP A 18 20.29 -8.44 -2.82
CA ASP A 18 21.01 -9.04 -3.98
C ASP A 18 20.06 -9.41 -5.14
N TRP A 19 18.75 -9.12 -4.99
CA TRP A 19 17.84 -9.08 -6.12
C TRP A 19 18.17 -7.87 -6.98
N VAL A 20 19.07 -8.06 -7.93
CA VAL A 20 19.25 -7.12 -9.04
C VAL A 20 17.98 -7.20 -9.86
N ASP A 21 17.06 -6.26 -9.65
CA ASP A 21 15.93 -6.06 -10.53
C ASP A 21 16.52 -5.98 -11.95
N ASP A 22 16.19 -6.95 -12.81
CA ASP A 22 16.59 -6.92 -14.21
C ASP A 22 15.84 -5.73 -14.79
N ALA A 23 16.44 -4.55 -14.63
CA ALA A 23 15.88 -3.27 -14.97
C ALA A 23 15.82 -3.20 -16.50
N THR A 24 14.92 -3.98 -17.08
CA THR A 24 14.41 -3.78 -18.41
C THR A 24 13.92 -2.35 -18.41
N ALA A 25 14.68 -1.47 -19.07
CA ALA A 25 14.41 -0.05 -19.06
C ALA A 25 12.93 0.19 -19.39
N THR A 26 12.16 0.62 -18.39
CA THR A 26 10.72 0.82 -18.50
C THR A 26 10.44 1.84 -19.60
N SER A 27 9.87 1.39 -20.72
CA SER A 27 9.56 2.24 -21.85
C SER A 27 8.07 2.56 -21.91
N PHE A 28 7.74 3.85 -21.92
CA PHE A 28 6.38 4.35 -22.04
C PHE A 28 6.00 4.50 -23.51
N ASP A 29 5.08 3.65 -23.97
CA ASP A 29 4.61 3.65 -25.36
C ASP A 29 3.45 4.64 -25.54
N CYS A 30 3.41 5.39 -26.64
CA CYS A 30 2.29 6.28 -26.96
C CYS A 30 0.99 5.51 -27.24
N VAL A 31 -0.13 5.96 -26.67
CA VAL A 31 -1.43 5.29 -26.82
C VAL A 31 -2.02 5.37 -28.24
N PHE A 32 -1.51 6.27 -29.08
CA PHE A 32 -2.02 6.51 -30.45
C PHE A 32 -1.02 6.19 -31.57
N CYS A 33 0.27 6.04 -31.28
CA CYS A 33 1.29 5.80 -32.31
C CYS A 33 2.47 4.96 -31.78
N ALA A 34 3.42 4.64 -32.65
CA ALA A 34 4.57 3.79 -32.33
C ALA A 34 5.71 4.50 -31.54
N ALA A 35 5.52 5.75 -31.11
CA ALA A 35 6.53 6.48 -30.34
C ALA A 35 6.71 5.89 -28.94
N LYS A 36 7.95 5.83 -28.46
CA LYS A 36 8.34 5.28 -27.15
C LYS A 36 9.18 6.29 -26.38
N PHE A 37 9.02 6.33 -25.06
CA PHE A 37 9.65 7.32 -24.20
C PHE A 37 10.25 6.65 -22.96
N PRO A 38 11.36 7.18 -22.41
CA PRO A 38 11.98 6.62 -21.20
C PRO A 38 11.30 7.06 -19.90
N ALA A 39 10.38 8.02 -19.95
CA ALA A 39 9.68 8.58 -18.79
C ALA A 39 8.28 9.08 -19.19
N GLU A 40 7.45 9.33 -18.19
CA GLU A 40 6.05 9.74 -18.35
C GLU A 40 5.91 11.19 -18.89
N ALA A 41 6.69 12.14 -18.36
CA ALA A 41 6.63 13.55 -18.75
C ALA A 41 6.82 13.80 -20.28
N PRO A 42 7.83 13.23 -20.95
CA PRO A 42 7.98 13.39 -22.41
C PRO A 42 6.85 12.72 -23.20
N LEU A 43 6.26 11.62 -22.70
CA LEU A 43 5.09 11.02 -23.32
C LEU A 43 3.89 11.97 -23.27
N HIS A 44 3.58 12.56 -22.11
CA HIS A 44 2.47 13.52 -22.00
C HIS A 44 2.66 14.74 -22.91
N THR A 45 3.90 15.23 -22.99
CA THR A 45 4.25 16.32 -23.92
C THR A 45 3.98 15.91 -25.37
N HIS A 46 4.38 14.70 -25.76
CA HIS A 46 4.11 14.17 -27.10
C HIS A 46 2.61 13.99 -27.38
N LEU A 47 1.82 13.47 -26.43
CA LEU A 47 0.38 13.34 -26.57
C LEU A 47 -0.29 14.71 -26.81
N GLN A 48 0.21 15.75 -26.12
CA GLN A 48 -0.30 17.10 -26.29
C GLN A 48 0.09 17.71 -27.65
N GLU A 49 1.34 17.56 -28.08
CA GLU A 49 1.85 18.21 -29.30
C GLU A 49 1.44 17.48 -30.58
N ALA A 50 1.63 16.15 -30.63
CA ALA A 50 1.39 15.35 -31.83
C ALA A 50 -0.07 14.92 -31.98
N HIS A 51 -0.75 14.70 -30.85
CA HIS A 51 -2.09 14.17 -30.83
C HIS A 51 -3.13 15.14 -30.28
N ALA A 52 -2.77 16.35 -29.84
CA ALA A 52 -3.69 17.32 -29.23
C ALA A 52 -4.62 16.66 -28.20
N PHE A 53 -4.04 15.83 -27.34
CA PHE A 53 -4.73 15.02 -26.34
C PHE A 53 -3.97 15.05 -25.02
N SER A 54 -4.67 15.26 -23.91
CA SER A 54 -4.09 15.24 -22.57
C SER A 54 -4.75 14.13 -21.76
N LEU A 55 -3.97 13.08 -21.46
CA LEU A 55 -4.45 11.94 -20.70
C LEU A 55 -4.83 12.34 -19.27
N GLN A 56 -3.98 13.14 -18.61
CA GLN A 56 -4.24 13.65 -17.26
C GLN A 56 -5.53 14.47 -17.19
N HIS A 57 -5.78 15.32 -18.18
CA HIS A 57 -7.01 16.10 -18.24
C HIS A 57 -8.25 15.21 -18.38
N GLU A 58 -8.21 14.15 -19.20
CA GLU A 58 -9.34 13.21 -19.33
C GLU A 58 -9.60 12.44 -18.02
N ILE A 59 -8.56 12.05 -17.29
CA ILE A 59 -8.66 11.37 -15.99
C ILE A 59 -9.30 12.30 -14.96
N THR A 60 -8.74 13.51 -14.77
CA THR A 60 -9.22 14.47 -13.76
C THR A 60 -10.60 15.03 -14.10
N SER A 61 -10.87 15.37 -15.37
CA SER A 61 -12.16 15.96 -15.76
C SER A 61 -13.33 14.98 -15.60
N ARG A 62 -13.08 13.68 -15.77
CA ARG A 62 -14.08 12.62 -15.63
C ARG A 62 -14.09 11.97 -14.24
N LYS A 63 -13.15 12.35 -13.37
CA LYS A 63 -12.97 11.78 -12.01
C LYS A 63 -12.85 10.26 -12.04
N LEU A 64 -11.94 9.76 -12.88
CA LEU A 64 -11.69 8.33 -13.00
C LEU A 64 -10.88 7.84 -11.80
N ASP A 65 -11.35 6.76 -11.20
CA ASP A 65 -10.60 5.97 -10.24
C ASP A 65 -9.52 5.13 -10.95
N THR A 66 -8.73 4.37 -10.20
CA THR A 66 -7.67 3.52 -10.75
C THR A 66 -8.21 2.58 -11.83
N TYR A 67 -9.35 1.93 -11.59
CA TYR A 67 -9.97 1.03 -12.56
C TYR A 67 -10.50 1.76 -13.80
N GLY A 68 -11.15 2.91 -13.62
CA GLY A 68 -11.59 3.76 -14.73
C GLY A 68 -10.43 4.25 -15.59
N THR A 69 -9.28 4.54 -14.98
CA THR A 69 -8.04 4.93 -15.66
C THR A 69 -7.47 3.77 -16.46
N ILE A 70 -7.39 2.57 -15.87
CA ILE A 70 -6.97 1.35 -16.57
C ILE A 70 -7.87 1.08 -17.79
N GLN A 71 -9.19 1.18 -17.61
CA GLN A 71 -10.16 0.99 -18.70
C GLN A 71 -10.00 2.02 -19.81
N LEU A 72 -9.76 3.30 -19.47
CA LEU A 72 -9.50 4.34 -20.46
C LEU A 72 -8.23 4.04 -21.26
N VAL A 73 -7.12 3.72 -20.60
CA VAL A 73 -5.84 3.43 -21.26
C VAL A 73 -6.00 2.21 -22.18
N ASN A 74 -6.57 1.11 -21.68
CA ASN A 74 -6.81 -0.09 -22.49
C ASN A 74 -7.77 0.17 -23.66
N PHE A 75 -8.80 1.00 -23.48
CA PHE A 75 -9.66 1.43 -24.57
C PHE A 75 -8.86 2.17 -25.66
N LEU A 76 -8.02 3.14 -25.29
CA LEU A 76 -7.19 3.88 -26.25
C LEU A 76 -6.24 2.93 -26.99
N ARG A 77 -5.58 2.01 -26.28
CA ARG A 77 -4.72 0.98 -26.87
C ARG A 77 -5.48 0.09 -27.85
N GLN A 78 -6.66 -0.39 -27.47
CA GLN A 78 -7.49 -1.25 -28.32
C GLN A 78 -7.94 -0.51 -29.58
N MET A 79 -8.40 0.74 -29.46
CA MET A 79 -8.82 1.54 -30.63
C MET A 79 -7.65 1.78 -31.59
N THR A 80 -6.44 1.97 -31.08
CA THR A 80 -5.24 2.12 -31.91
C THR A 80 -4.84 0.80 -32.59
N LEU A 81 -4.97 -0.34 -31.90
CA LEU A 81 -4.76 -1.65 -32.52
C LEU A 81 -5.80 -1.98 -33.60
N ASP A 82 -7.04 -1.50 -33.42
CA ASP A 82 -8.13 -1.62 -34.40
C ASP A 82 -8.01 -0.61 -35.56
N ASP A 83 -6.88 0.11 -35.67
CA ASP A 83 -6.59 1.15 -36.67
C ASP A 83 -7.66 2.26 -36.75
N VAL A 84 -8.30 2.57 -35.61
CA VAL A 84 -9.29 3.64 -35.53
C VAL A 84 -8.57 4.99 -35.48
N PRO A 85 -8.92 5.97 -36.35
CA PRO A 85 -8.24 7.26 -36.36
C PRO A 85 -8.49 8.03 -35.05
N VAL A 86 -7.45 8.74 -34.58
CA VAL A 86 -7.45 9.49 -33.31
C VAL A 86 -8.65 10.43 -33.18
N ASP A 87 -9.04 11.11 -34.25
CA ASP A 87 -10.18 12.03 -34.25
C ASP A 87 -11.51 11.32 -33.93
N ARG A 88 -11.68 10.09 -34.42
CA ARG A 88 -12.87 9.28 -34.14
C ARG A 88 -12.88 8.80 -32.71
N VAL A 89 -11.72 8.40 -32.16
CA VAL A 89 -11.60 8.03 -30.74
C VAL A 89 -11.99 9.20 -29.84
N LYS A 90 -11.47 10.40 -30.12
CA LYS A 90 -11.85 11.63 -29.40
C LYS A 90 -13.33 11.94 -29.52
N GLN A 91 -13.92 11.77 -30.70
CA GLN A 91 -15.35 11.97 -30.90
C GLN A 91 -16.20 10.98 -30.09
N THR A 92 -15.79 9.72 -30.01
CA THR A 92 -16.45 8.72 -29.15
C THR A 92 -16.35 9.11 -27.68
N LEU A 93 -15.17 9.53 -27.20
CA LEU A 93 -14.98 10.01 -25.83
C LEU A 93 -15.82 11.25 -25.50
N ALA A 94 -16.04 12.14 -26.48
CA ALA A 94 -16.86 13.33 -26.32
C ALA A 94 -18.37 13.02 -26.32
N SER A 95 -18.81 12.05 -27.12
CA SER A 95 -20.24 11.72 -27.30
C SER A 95 -20.77 10.71 -26.28
N GLU A 96 -20.03 9.64 -26.03
CA GLU A 96 -20.47 8.55 -25.14
C GLU A 96 -19.98 8.74 -23.70
N GLY A 97 -18.91 9.51 -23.52
CA GLY A 97 -18.31 9.80 -22.23
C GLY A 97 -17.63 8.57 -21.62
N VAL A 98 -17.83 8.36 -20.31
CA VAL A 98 -17.25 7.22 -19.57
C VAL A 98 -17.78 5.87 -20.09
N ARG A 99 -19.00 5.84 -20.65
CA ARG A 99 -19.63 4.62 -21.18
C ARG A 99 -18.91 4.04 -22.40
N ALA A 100 -18.08 4.84 -23.08
CA ALA A 100 -17.28 4.37 -24.20
C ALA A 100 -16.33 3.23 -23.78
N PHE A 101 -15.69 3.41 -22.61
CA PHE A 101 -14.60 2.57 -22.13
C PHE A 101 -14.88 1.85 -20.80
N GLN A 102 -15.92 2.20 -20.05
CA GLN A 102 -16.29 1.51 -18.81
C GLN A 102 -17.01 0.18 -19.10
N LYS A 103 -16.22 -0.81 -19.55
CA LYS A 103 -16.66 -2.16 -19.87
C LYS A 103 -15.63 -3.16 -19.34
N ASP A 104 -16.09 -4.30 -18.85
CA ASP A 104 -15.22 -5.35 -18.28
C ASP A 104 -14.17 -5.84 -19.27
N ALA A 105 -14.46 -5.76 -20.58
CA ALA A 105 -13.50 -6.09 -21.64
C ALA A 105 -12.21 -5.27 -21.54
N PHE A 106 -12.28 -4.02 -21.07
CA PHE A 106 -11.14 -3.11 -20.95
C PHE A 106 -10.43 -3.17 -19.58
N LEU A 107 -10.86 -4.05 -18.67
CA LEU A 107 -10.06 -4.37 -17.47
C LEU A 107 -8.91 -5.34 -17.77
N LYS A 108 -8.96 -5.99 -18.94
CA LYS A 108 -7.89 -6.88 -19.40
C LYS A 108 -6.81 -6.04 -20.07
N PRO A 109 -5.53 -6.16 -19.66
CA PRO A 109 -4.43 -5.46 -20.32
C PRO A 109 -4.38 -5.79 -21.80
N VAL A 110 -4.39 -4.75 -22.63
CA VAL A 110 -4.25 -4.89 -24.10
C VAL A 110 -2.79 -5.06 -24.48
N VAL A 111 -1.88 -4.43 -23.73
CA VAL A 111 -0.43 -4.54 -23.85
C VAL A 111 0.10 -5.20 -22.58
N ALA A 112 1.00 -6.17 -22.73
CA ALA A 112 1.66 -6.81 -21.60
C ALA A 112 2.63 -5.81 -20.93
N ASP A 113 2.66 -5.82 -19.59
CA ASP A 113 3.57 -5.01 -18.77
C ASP A 113 3.51 -3.50 -19.06
N ASP A 114 2.33 -2.96 -19.43
CA ASP A 114 2.16 -1.54 -19.82
C ASP A 114 2.47 -0.60 -18.64
N PRO A 115 3.54 0.22 -18.73
CA PRO A 115 3.94 1.10 -17.65
C PRO A 115 2.94 2.17 -17.27
N LEU A 116 2.07 2.55 -18.21
CA LEU A 116 1.06 3.57 -17.92
C LEU A 116 0.00 3.10 -16.94
N LEU A 117 -0.21 1.80 -16.77
CA LEU A 117 -1.27 1.30 -15.88
C LEU A 117 -0.94 1.46 -14.40
N TYR A 118 0.35 1.52 -14.04
CA TYR A 118 0.80 1.65 -12.65
C TYR A 118 1.47 3.00 -12.34
N CYS A 119 1.95 3.75 -13.34
CA CYS A 119 2.55 5.08 -13.11
C CYS A 119 1.52 6.22 -13.08
N LEU A 120 0.30 6.03 -13.59
CA LEU A 120 -0.73 7.08 -13.55
C LEU A 120 -1.35 7.13 -12.15
N GLU A 121 -0.72 7.87 -11.23
CA GLU A 121 -1.35 8.23 -9.96
C GLU A 121 -2.61 9.04 -10.23
N SER A 122 -3.76 8.45 -9.91
CA SER A 122 -4.97 9.25 -9.71
C SER A 122 -4.70 10.16 -8.52
N ALA A 123 -4.90 11.46 -8.67
CA ALA A 123 -4.65 12.47 -7.63
C ALA A 123 -5.41 12.22 -6.30
N ASP A 124 -6.31 11.24 -6.26
CA ASP A 124 -7.07 10.81 -5.10
C ASP A 124 -6.38 9.67 -4.30
N SER A 125 -5.26 9.13 -4.79
CA SER A 125 -4.54 8.00 -4.14
C SER A 125 -3.59 8.43 -3.02
N ASP A 126 -3.41 9.73 -2.80
CA ASP A 126 -2.37 10.28 -1.90
C ASP A 126 -2.96 10.96 -0.65
N SER A 127 -3.93 10.29 -0.02
CA SER A 127 -4.53 10.80 1.22
C SER A 127 -4.91 9.68 2.20
N SER A 128 -3.96 8.81 2.57
CA SER A 128 -3.97 8.12 3.88
C SER A 128 -2.77 7.17 4.08
N ASP A 129 -1.52 7.63 3.99
CA ASP A 129 -0.40 6.82 4.50
C ASP A 129 0.83 7.64 4.96
N ASP A 130 0.57 8.75 5.66
CA ASP A 130 1.60 9.39 6.50
C ASP A 130 1.46 8.89 7.94
N GLU A 131 1.84 7.62 8.19
CA GLU A 131 2.08 7.11 9.53
C GLU A 131 3.59 7.26 9.86
N ASP A 132 3.87 8.20 10.77
CA ASP A 132 4.98 8.24 11.74
C ASP A 132 6.44 8.01 11.28
N GLU A 133 7.13 9.12 10.95
CA GLU A 133 8.59 9.26 11.12
C GLU A 133 8.91 10.57 11.85
N ARG A 134 8.82 10.56 13.19
CA ARG A 134 9.44 11.57 14.05
C ARG A 134 10.33 10.91 15.11
N HIS A 135 11.48 10.42 14.66
CA HIS A 135 12.64 10.25 15.51
C HIS A 135 13.29 11.62 15.78
N ALA A 136 13.15 12.13 17.00
CA ALA A 136 14.01 13.18 17.53
C ALA A 136 14.76 12.61 18.74
N ASP A 137 16.05 12.35 18.52
CA ASP A 137 17.07 12.11 19.55
C ASP A 137 17.16 13.32 20.49
N GLU A 138 16.97 13.11 21.79
CA GLU A 138 17.37 14.06 22.84
C GLU A 138 18.47 13.41 23.70
N GLU A 139 19.72 13.80 23.47
CA GLU A 139 20.85 13.51 24.35
C GLU A 139 20.99 14.58 25.45
N GLU A 140 21.08 14.12 26.71
CA GLU A 140 21.39 14.93 27.89
C GLU A 140 22.89 15.21 28.08
N LYS A 141 23.23 16.47 28.41
CA LYS A 141 24.23 16.93 29.40
C LYS A 141 24.35 18.46 29.30
N GLY A 142 24.26 19.33 30.30
CA GLY A 142 24.37 19.21 31.75
C GLY A 142 25.46 20.18 32.24
N GLU A 143 25.12 21.31 32.89
CA GLU A 143 25.86 21.89 34.03
C GLU A 143 25.11 23.04 34.74
N HIS A 144 25.44 23.24 36.02
CA HIS A 144 24.61 23.64 37.17
C HIS A 144 25.04 25.02 37.77
N VAL A 145 24.20 25.60 38.68
CA VAL A 145 24.49 26.65 39.72
C VAL A 145 24.37 28.14 39.28
N VAL A 146 23.65 29.11 39.90
CA VAL A 146 22.84 29.21 41.15
C VAL A 146 22.05 30.55 41.23
N GLN A 147 20.85 30.47 41.85
CA GLN A 147 20.05 31.48 42.61
C GLN A 147 19.61 32.80 41.92
N THR A 148 18.32 33.17 41.92
CA THR A 148 17.53 33.54 43.11
C THR A 148 16.02 33.59 42.73
N ALA A 149 15.13 33.07 43.58
CA ALA A 149 13.68 33.20 43.45
C ALA A 149 13.18 34.49 44.15
N PRO A 150 11.94 34.97 43.89
CA PRO A 150 10.79 34.41 44.61
C PRO A 150 9.48 34.27 43.80
N SER A 151 8.82 33.12 44.00
CA SER A 151 7.40 32.97 44.38
C SER A 151 6.27 33.51 43.49
N THR A 152 5.95 32.84 42.37
CA THR A 152 4.57 32.78 41.79
C THR A 152 4.21 31.47 41.06
N ALA A 153 5.15 30.54 40.81
CA ALA A 153 4.92 29.39 39.93
C ALA A 153 4.10 28.22 40.53
N GLY A 154 3.87 28.19 41.85
CA GLY A 154 3.13 27.10 42.50
C GLY A 154 1.62 27.14 42.27
N ASP A 155 1.06 28.35 42.13
CA ASP A 155 -0.39 28.54 41.99
C ASP A 155 -0.87 28.20 40.58
N ASP A 156 -0.07 28.52 39.55
CA ASP A 156 -0.38 28.22 38.15
C ASP A 156 -0.30 26.72 37.84
N ALA A 157 0.68 26.01 38.42
CA ALA A 157 0.81 24.56 38.26
C ALA A 157 -0.35 23.81 38.95
N SER A 158 -0.75 24.25 40.14
CA SER A 158 -1.91 23.70 40.86
C SER A 158 -3.22 23.95 40.11
N ALA A 159 -3.40 25.15 39.55
CA ALA A 159 -4.57 25.51 38.75
C ALA A 159 -4.66 24.69 37.45
N LEU A 160 -3.53 24.44 36.78
CA LEU A 160 -3.47 23.61 35.58
C LEU A 160 -3.80 22.13 35.89
N ILE A 161 -3.27 21.59 36.98
CA ILE A 161 -3.58 20.22 37.43
C ILE A 161 -5.07 20.08 37.74
N ALA A 162 -5.66 21.04 38.45
CA ALA A 162 -7.10 21.03 38.75
C ALA A 162 -7.95 21.09 37.46
N LYS A 163 -7.52 21.86 36.46
CA LYS A 163 -8.20 21.94 35.15
C LYS A 163 -8.12 20.60 34.41
N LEU A 164 -6.94 19.99 34.33
CA LEU A 164 -6.72 18.69 33.67
C LEU A 164 -7.46 17.55 34.37
N GLN A 165 -7.55 17.59 35.70
CA GLN A 165 -8.33 16.61 36.48
C GLN A 165 -9.83 16.71 36.19
N ARG A 166 -10.36 17.93 36.07
CA ARG A 166 -11.76 18.16 35.68
C ARG A 166 -12.05 17.64 34.28
N GLU A 167 -11.20 17.96 33.31
CA GLU A 167 -11.35 17.47 31.92
C GLU A 167 -11.25 15.94 31.84
N ASN A 168 -10.31 15.33 32.58
CA ASN A 168 -10.23 13.87 32.69
C ASN A 168 -11.51 13.25 33.29
N GLN A 169 -12.11 13.90 34.27
CA GLN A 169 -13.35 13.41 34.88
C GLN A 169 -14.54 13.54 33.92
N GLU A 170 -14.63 14.62 33.15
CA GLU A 170 -15.64 14.81 32.10
C GLU A 170 -15.49 13.77 30.98
N LEU A 171 -14.27 13.53 30.50
CA LEU A 171 -13.97 12.50 29.50
C LEU A 171 -14.37 11.10 29.99
N LYS A 172 -14.03 10.74 31.23
CA LYS A 172 -14.44 9.46 31.83
C LYS A 172 -15.97 9.32 31.91
N GLN A 173 -16.69 10.40 32.22
CA GLN A 173 -18.14 10.38 32.22
C GLN A 173 -18.71 10.22 30.81
N GLN A 174 -18.13 10.86 29.80
CA GLN A 174 -18.52 10.67 28.41
C GLN A 174 -18.26 9.23 27.95
N MET A 175 -17.09 8.66 28.25
CA MET A 175 -16.76 7.27 27.94
C MET A 175 -17.74 6.28 28.60
N ASN A 176 -18.13 6.51 29.85
CA ASN A 176 -19.15 5.68 30.51
C ASN A 176 -20.55 5.85 29.88
N LYS A 177 -20.91 7.05 29.41
CA LYS A 177 -22.17 7.29 28.70
C LYS A 177 -22.18 6.58 27.35
N TYR A 178 -21.11 6.71 26.56
CA TYR A 178 -20.97 6.02 25.27
C TYR A 178 -20.95 4.50 25.46
N SER A 179 -20.21 3.98 26.44
CA SER A 179 -20.19 2.55 26.77
C SER A 179 -21.57 2.03 27.18
N LYS A 180 -22.34 2.81 27.95
CA LYS A 180 -23.72 2.44 28.30
C LYS A 180 -24.64 2.47 27.09
N LEU A 181 -24.53 3.47 26.22
CA LEU A 181 -25.33 3.59 25.00
C LEU A 181 -25.06 2.42 24.05
N VAL A 182 -23.79 2.09 23.81
CA VAL A 182 -23.39 0.92 23.02
C VAL A 182 -23.95 -0.36 23.63
N ARG A 183 -23.86 -0.54 24.95
CA ARG A 183 -24.43 -1.71 25.62
C ARG A 183 -25.95 -1.79 25.47
N ASP A 184 -26.66 -0.67 25.56
CA ASP A 184 -28.13 -0.61 25.36
C ASP A 184 -28.50 -1.04 23.93
N PHE A 185 -27.80 -0.50 22.92
CA PHE A 185 -28.03 -0.84 21.51
C PHE A 185 -27.65 -2.28 21.16
N VAL A 186 -26.68 -2.87 21.85
CA VAL A 186 -26.25 -4.27 21.64
C VAL A 186 -27.16 -5.25 22.41
N VAL A 187 -27.79 -4.85 23.52
CA VAL A 187 -28.59 -5.76 24.36
C VAL A 187 -30.08 -5.79 23.99
N ASP A 188 -30.63 -4.76 23.34
CA ASP A 188 -32.03 -4.77 22.88
C ASP A 188 -32.28 -5.64 21.61
N GLY A 189 -31.25 -6.31 21.10
CA GLY A 189 -31.30 -7.18 19.92
C GLY A 189 -31.61 -8.66 20.16
N GLU A 190 -31.58 -9.19 21.38
CA GLU A 190 -31.65 -10.64 21.61
C GLU A 190 -32.58 -11.04 22.77
N SER A 191 -33.81 -11.41 22.41
CA SER A 191 -34.48 -12.52 23.08
C SER A 191 -33.62 -13.76 22.81
N ALA A 192 -32.92 -14.21 23.85
CA ALA A 192 -31.99 -15.33 23.79
C ALA A 192 -32.69 -16.61 23.30
N ALA A 193 -32.57 -16.88 22.00
CA ALA A 193 -32.53 -18.24 21.48
C ALA A 193 -31.12 -18.81 21.70
N PRO A 194 -30.94 -20.11 21.96
CA PRO A 194 -29.61 -20.70 22.02
C PRO A 194 -28.99 -20.54 20.63
N VAL A 195 -27.91 -19.78 20.54
CA VAL A 195 -27.08 -19.72 19.34
C VAL A 195 -26.44 -21.09 19.21
N GLU A 196 -26.97 -21.91 18.30
CA GLU A 196 -26.27 -23.14 17.88
C GLU A 196 -24.89 -22.73 17.39
N ASP A 197 -23.87 -23.46 17.85
CA ASP A 197 -22.46 -23.24 17.60
C ASP A 197 -22.22 -22.71 16.18
N ALA A 198 -21.85 -21.43 16.09
CA ALA A 198 -21.39 -20.85 14.84
C ALA A 198 -20.30 -21.78 14.31
N ALA A 199 -20.54 -22.39 13.16
CA ALA A 199 -19.64 -23.37 12.57
C ALA A 199 -18.23 -22.80 12.59
N ASP A 200 -17.36 -23.47 13.34
CA ASP A 200 -15.95 -23.16 13.46
C ASP A 200 -15.30 -23.31 12.07
N ASN A 201 -15.35 -22.22 11.31
CA ASN A 201 -15.02 -22.19 9.88
C ASN A 201 -13.52 -22.04 9.64
N ASP A 202 -12.76 -21.69 10.67
CA ASP A 202 -11.35 -21.36 10.57
C ASP A 202 -10.43 -22.32 11.36
N THR A 203 -10.89 -23.01 12.41
CA THR A 203 -10.03 -23.97 13.13
C THR A 203 -9.56 -25.12 12.24
N TYR A 204 -10.39 -25.61 11.31
CA TYR A 204 -9.94 -26.59 10.32
C TYR A 204 -8.85 -26.03 9.38
N TYR A 205 -8.97 -24.76 8.98
CA TYR A 205 -7.96 -24.08 8.17
C TYR A 205 -6.64 -24.00 8.94
N PHE A 206 -6.65 -23.52 10.18
CA PHE A 206 -5.45 -23.41 11.03
C PHE A 206 -4.81 -24.78 11.33
N ASP A 207 -5.60 -25.80 11.62
CA ASP A 207 -5.10 -27.16 11.88
C ASP A 207 -4.49 -27.81 10.64
N SER A 208 -4.99 -27.48 9.45
CA SER A 208 -4.44 -28.02 8.20
C SER A 208 -3.03 -27.49 7.89
N TYR A 209 -2.70 -26.26 8.30
CA TYR A 209 -1.36 -25.67 8.12
C TYR A 209 -0.42 -25.87 9.32
N SER A 210 -0.93 -26.28 10.49
CA SER A 210 -0.11 -26.50 11.70
C SER A 210 0.85 -27.70 11.59
N HIS A 211 0.66 -28.54 10.57
CA HIS A 211 1.43 -29.76 10.37
C HIS A 211 2.74 -29.50 9.62
N VAL A 212 3.86 -29.42 10.35
CA VAL A 212 5.23 -29.31 9.83
C VAL A 212 5.74 -30.64 9.22
N GLY A 213 4.87 -31.63 9.00
CA GLY A 213 5.26 -32.98 8.58
C GLY A 213 6.00 -33.02 7.25
N ILE A 214 5.46 -32.32 6.24
CA ILE A 214 6.00 -32.31 4.88
C ILE A 214 7.33 -31.53 4.82
N HIS A 215 7.41 -30.37 5.48
CA HIS A 215 8.65 -29.60 5.57
C HIS A 215 9.74 -30.35 6.32
N ARG A 216 9.39 -31.04 7.42
CA ARG A 216 10.33 -31.90 8.16
C ARG A 216 10.83 -33.05 7.29
N GLU A 217 9.94 -33.75 6.60
CA GLU A 217 10.32 -34.84 5.70
C GLU A 217 11.29 -34.35 4.61
N MET A 218 11.01 -33.22 3.97
CA MET A 218 11.92 -32.64 2.97
C MET A 218 13.30 -32.28 3.53
N ILE A 219 13.38 -31.65 4.71
CA ILE A 219 14.64 -31.20 5.30
C ILE A 219 15.44 -32.37 5.87
N THR A 220 14.78 -33.44 6.31
CA THR A 220 15.44 -34.64 6.84
C THR A 220 15.91 -35.61 5.75
N ASP A 221 15.45 -35.47 4.50
CA ASP A 221 15.96 -36.24 3.36
C ASP A 221 17.37 -35.78 3.01
N ARG A 222 18.36 -36.52 3.51
CA ARG A 222 19.79 -36.27 3.30
C ARG A 222 20.20 -36.27 1.83
N ILE A 223 19.72 -37.23 1.02
CA ILE A 223 20.15 -37.34 -0.38
C ILE A 223 19.68 -36.12 -1.15
N ARG A 224 18.43 -35.71 -0.92
CA ARG A 224 17.84 -34.55 -1.55
C ARG A 224 18.47 -33.24 -1.08
N THR A 225 18.66 -33.07 0.22
CA THR A 225 19.28 -31.85 0.79
C THR A 225 20.75 -31.72 0.44
N ASP A 226 21.53 -32.81 0.47
CA ASP A 226 22.92 -32.81 -0.01
C ASP A 226 22.99 -32.55 -1.52
N GLY A 227 22.00 -33.04 -2.29
CA GLY A 227 21.86 -32.74 -3.71
C GLY A 227 21.72 -31.25 -4.01
N TYR A 228 20.85 -30.55 -3.28
CA TYR A 228 20.73 -29.09 -3.39
C TYR A 228 21.98 -28.37 -2.92
N ARG A 229 22.56 -28.79 -1.79
CA ARG A 229 23.81 -28.23 -1.24
C ARG A 229 24.95 -28.28 -2.27
N ASN A 230 25.09 -29.41 -2.96
CA ASN A 230 26.15 -29.61 -3.95
C ASN A 230 25.86 -28.91 -5.29
N ALA A 231 24.63 -28.47 -5.55
CA ALA A 231 24.28 -27.75 -6.78
C ALA A 231 24.51 -26.24 -6.68
N ILE A 232 24.58 -25.71 -5.45
CA ILE A 232 24.79 -24.28 -5.17
C ILE A 232 26.29 -23.96 -4.95
N LEU A 233 27.08 -24.95 -4.52
CA LEU A 233 28.56 -24.85 -4.39
C LEU A 233 29.27 -25.25 -5.68
#